data_AF-A0A932PVS8-F1
#
_entry.id   AF-A0A932PVS8-F1
#
_cell.length_a   1.000
_cell.length_b   1.000
_cell.length_c   1.000
_cell.angle_alpha   90.00
_cell.angle_beta   90.00
_cell.angle_gamma   90.00
#
_symmetry.space_group_name_H-M   'P 1'
#
loop_
_entity.id
_entity.type
_entity.pdbx_description
1 polymer ?
#
loop_
_entity_poly.entity_id
_entity_poly.type
_entity_poly.pdbx_seq_one_letter_code
_entity_poly.pdbx_strand_id
1 'polypeptide(L)'
;MLIREDPATEVTVATRILAHAGALAPDGRVAALVGTEVVYLAARGISPHTMTPYDVAAVRLSDASVLAGEPPEDVARYLEALRRTGSRAAARAGDGTIVTASTVRACVAAMLRSSWEEAETAARSSGALVGAYPLGSQEY
;
A
#
# COMPACT_ATOMS: atom_id res chain seq x y z
N MET A 1 0.78 0.63 -19.78
CA MET A 1 -0.05 -0.32 -19.01
C MET A 1 -1.07 0.47 -18.22
N LEU A 2 -2.35 0.07 -18.17
CA LEU A 2 -3.35 0.75 -17.33
C LEU A 2 -3.25 0.21 -15.91
N ILE A 3 -3.24 1.09 -14.90
CA ILE A 3 -3.34 0.69 -13.50
C ILE A 3 -4.75 0.20 -13.24
N ARG A 4 -4.88 -0.96 -12.58
CA ARG A 4 -6.17 -1.52 -12.19
C ARG A 4 -6.68 -0.80 -10.94
N GLU A 5 -7.96 -0.41 -10.96
CA GLU A 5 -8.56 0.43 -9.92
C GLU A 5 -8.69 -0.28 -8.57
N ASP A 6 -9.16 -1.53 -8.53
CA ASP A 6 -9.35 -2.23 -7.25
C ASP A 6 -8.04 -2.45 -6.47
N PRO A 7 -6.94 -2.96 -7.08
CA PRO A 7 -5.67 -3.12 -6.36
C PRO A 7 -5.03 -1.79 -5.96
N ALA A 8 -5.20 -0.74 -6.78
CA ALA A 8 -4.72 0.59 -6.45
C ALA A 8 -5.48 1.18 -5.24
N THR A 9 -6.79 0.96 -5.18
CA THR A 9 -7.64 1.33 -4.04
C THR A 9 -7.25 0.57 -2.78
N GLU A 10 -7.03 -0.74 -2.87
CA GLU A 10 -6.64 -1.55 -1.71
C GLU A 10 -5.30 -1.08 -1.10
N VAL A 11 -4.28 -0.83 -1.95
CA VAL A 11 -2.98 -0.30 -1.50
C VAL A 11 -3.12 1.09 -0.88
N THR A 12 -3.94 1.95 -1.46
CA THR A 12 -4.20 3.31 -0.98
C THR A 12 -4.84 3.28 0.40
N VAL A 13 -5.94 2.54 0.55
CA VAL A 13 -6.67 2.40 1.81
C VAL A 13 -5.76 1.80 2.89
N ALA A 14 -5.03 0.73 2.58
CA ALA A 14 -4.11 0.10 3.53
C ALA A 14 -3.00 1.06 3.98
N THR A 15 -2.41 1.80 3.05
CA THR A 15 -1.37 2.79 3.36
C THR A 15 -1.94 3.89 4.26
N ARG A 16 -3.14 4.40 3.98
CA ARG A 16 -3.79 5.44 4.79
C ARG A 16 -4.20 4.96 6.18
N ILE A 17 -4.69 3.73 6.30
CA ILE A 17 -4.97 3.10 7.60
C ILE A 17 -3.70 3.06 8.45
N LEU A 18 -2.59 2.55 7.90
CA LEU A 18 -1.33 2.43 8.64
C LEU A 18 -0.69 3.78 8.93
N ALA A 19 -0.81 4.76 8.04
CA ALA A 19 -0.36 6.13 8.27
C ALA A 19 -1.15 6.80 9.38
N HIS A 20 -2.49 6.67 9.37
CA HIS A 20 -3.37 7.20 10.41
C HIS A 20 -3.05 6.61 11.79
N ALA A 21 -2.77 5.31 11.85
CA ALA A 21 -2.40 4.61 13.06
C ALA A 21 -0.95 4.88 13.53
N GLY A 22 -0.16 5.66 12.78
CA GLY A 22 1.25 5.93 13.08
C GLY A 22 2.15 4.69 12.98
N ALA A 23 1.74 3.67 12.23
CA ALA A 23 2.43 2.39 12.13
C ALA A 23 3.52 2.37 11.04
N LEU A 24 3.47 3.31 10.08
CA LEU A 24 4.47 3.42 9.01
C LEU A 24 5.69 4.22 9.46
N ALA A 25 6.83 3.95 8.83
CA ALA A 25 7.96 4.88 8.83
C ALA A 25 7.53 6.24 8.23
N PRO A 26 8.29 7.34 8.44
CA PRO A 26 7.97 8.66 7.86
C PRO A 26 7.72 8.65 6.35
N ASP A 27 8.49 7.86 5.61
CA ASP A 27 8.28 7.59 4.17
C ASP A 27 7.74 6.18 3.93
N GLY A 28 7.24 5.49 4.95
CA GLY A 28 6.73 4.13 4.83
C GLY A 28 5.47 4.09 3.97
N ARG A 29 5.31 2.99 3.23
CA ARG A 29 4.10 2.70 2.46
C ARG A 29 3.85 1.20 2.37
N VAL A 30 2.70 0.84 1.82
CA VAL A 30 2.37 -0.54 1.44
C VAL A 30 2.71 -0.77 -0.03
N ALA A 31 3.26 -1.94 -0.33
CA ALA A 31 3.44 -2.47 -1.68
C ALA A 31 2.64 -3.77 -1.83
N ALA A 32 1.98 -3.97 -2.96
CA ALA A 32 1.19 -5.16 -3.26
C ALA A 32 1.56 -5.77 -4.62
N LEU A 33 1.78 -7.09 -4.65
CA LEU A 33 1.98 -7.86 -5.86
C LEU A 33 0.62 -8.18 -6.51
N VAL A 34 0.37 -7.55 -7.64
CA VAL A 34 -0.80 -7.74 -8.51
C VAL A 34 -0.46 -8.76 -9.60
N GLY A 35 -1.29 -9.79 -9.72
CA GLY A 35 -1.01 -10.91 -10.62
C GLY A 35 0.22 -11.67 -10.14
N THR A 36 1.22 -11.91 -11.01
CA THR A 36 2.45 -12.63 -10.65
C THR A 36 3.72 -11.78 -10.75
N GLU A 37 3.64 -10.61 -11.39
CA GLU A 37 4.84 -9.86 -11.77
C GLU A 37 4.77 -8.35 -11.52
N VAL A 38 3.63 -7.79 -11.16
CA VAL A 38 3.48 -6.32 -11.08
C VAL A 38 3.30 -5.89 -9.64
N VAL A 39 4.13 -4.97 -9.14
CA VAL A 39 4.02 -4.43 -7.79
C VAL A 39 3.47 -3.02 -7.84
N TYR A 40 2.36 -2.79 -7.11
CA TYR A 40 1.75 -1.48 -6.89
C TYR A 40 2.21 -0.92 -5.55
N LEU A 41 2.57 0.36 -5.51
CA LEU A 41 2.94 1.10 -4.31
C LEU A 41 2.76 2.60 -4.53
N ALA A 42 2.78 3.40 -3.46
CA ALA A 42 2.74 4.86 -3.59
C ALA A 42 3.89 5.38 -4.46
N ALA A 43 3.58 6.27 -5.40
CA ALA A 43 4.56 6.94 -6.24
C ALA A 43 5.45 7.88 -5.42
N ARG A 44 6.54 8.35 -6.03
CA ARG A 44 7.49 9.27 -5.41
C ARG A 44 6.81 10.58 -4.99
N GLY A 45 7.17 11.08 -3.81
CA GLY A 45 6.67 12.35 -3.28
C GLY A 45 5.22 12.32 -2.79
N ILE A 46 4.56 11.17 -2.86
CA ILE A 46 3.18 11.01 -2.41
C ILE A 46 3.16 10.75 -0.90
N SER A 47 2.42 11.60 -0.18
CA SER A 47 2.21 11.42 1.25
C SER A 47 1.29 10.22 1.54
N PRO A 48 1.66 9.32 2.47
CA PRO A 48 0.80 8.22 2.92
C PRO A 48 -0.57 8.66 3.45
N HIS A 49 -0.70 9.91 3.90
CA HIS A 49 -1.95 10.44 4.48
C HIS A 49 -2.95 10.96 3.44
N THR A 50 -2.46 11.39 2.27
CA THR A 50 -3.30 12.06 1.24
C THR A 50 -3.34 11.30 -0.07
N MET A 51 -2.66 10.16 -0.16
CA MET A 51 -2.66 9.30 -1.33
C MET A 51 -4.07 8.95 -1.81
N THR A 52 -4.24 8.96 -3.13
CA THR A 52 -5.42 8.45 -3.85
C THR A 52 -5.04 7.24 -4.69
N PRO A 53 -6.01 6.46 -5.19
CA PRO A 53 -5.74 5.35 -6.11
C PRO A 53 -5.00 5.76 -7.40
N TYR A 54 -5.02 7.05 -7.75
CA TYR A 54 -4.32 7.59 -8.92
C TYR A 54 -2.83 7.91 -8.67
N ASP A 55 -2.41 7.90 -7.42
CA ASP A 55 -1.03 8.21 -7.00
C ASP A 55 -0.14 6.95 -6.89
N VAL A 56 -0.59 5.84 -7.47
CA VAL A 56 0.12 4.56 -7.46
C VAL A 56 1.16 4.50 -8.59
N ALA A 57 2.38 4.09 -8.25
CA ALA A 57 3.37 3.61 -9.22
C ALA A 57 3.26 2.09 -9.38
N ALA A 58 3.57 1.61 -10.59
CA ALA A 58 3.62 0.20 -10.91
C ALA A 58 4.99 -0.17 -11.47
N VAL A 59 5.61 -1.21 -10.90
CA VAL A 59 6.93 -1.72 -11.34
C VAL A 59 6.88 -3.23 -11.51
N ARG A 60 7.80 -3.79 -12.30
CA ARG A 60 7.99 -5.24 -12.39
C ARG A 60 8.69 -5.78 -11.16
N LEU A 61 8.17 -6.88 -10.62
CA LEU A 61 8.75 -7.58 -9.49
C LEU A 61 10.15 -8.09 -9.82
N SER A 62 10.43 -8.58 -11.02
CA SER A 62 11.69 -9.24 -11.37
C SER A 62 12.89 -8.30 -11.44
N ASP A 63 12.71 -7.12 -12.02
CA ASP A 63 13.81 -6.22 -12.42
C ASP A 63 13.58 -4.74 -12.04
N ALA A 64 12.49 -4.43 -11.35
CA ALA A 64 12.07 -3.07 -11.00
C ALA A 64 11.77 -2.15 -12.20
N SER A 65 11.60 -2.70 -13.41
CA SER A 65 11.20 -1.92 -14.59
C SER A 65 9.92 -1.14 -14.33
N VAL A 66 9.93 0.16 -14.63
CA VAL A 66 8.77 1.03 -14.44
C VAL A 66 7.72 0.75 -15.50
N LEU A 67 6.49 0.50 -15.07
CA LEU A 67 5.33 0.25 -15.93
C LEU A 67 4.35 1.43 -15.93
N ALA A 68 4.26 2.17 -14.83
CA ALA A 68 3.49 3.40 -14.68
C ALA A 68 3.94 4.21 -13.44
N GLY A 69 3.79 5.53 -13.50
CA GLY A 69 4.19 6.44 -12.42
C GLY A 69 5.70 6.49 -12.17
N GLU A 70 6.12 7.26 -11.18
CA GLU A 70 7.51 7.30 -10.73
C GLU A 70 7.65 6.54 -9.41
N PRO A 71 8.41 5.44 -9.34
CA PRO A 71 8.55 4.69 -8.10
C PRO A 71 9.39 5.46 -7.05
N PRO A 72 9.15 5.18 -5.75
CA PRO A 72 9.95 5.75 -4.68
C PRO A 72 11.38 5.19 -4.71
N GLU A 73 12.32 5.94 -4.15
CA GLU A 73 13.75 5.59 -4.15
C GLU A 73 14.03 4.25 -3.45
N ASP A 74 13.22 3.89 -2.45
CA ASP A 74 13.38 2.67 -1.66
C ASP A 74 12.59 1.45 -2.21
N VAL A 75 12.05 1.54 -3.44
CA VAL A 75 11.27 0.47 -4.08
C VAL A 75 12.00 -0.88 -4.05
N ALA A 76 13.33 -0.89 -4.23
CA ALA A 76 14.13 -2.11 -4.23
C ALA A 76 13.97 -2.95 -2.95
N ARG A 77 13.77 -2.30 -1.78
CA ARG A 77 13.60 -2.99 -0.49
C ARG A 77 12.30 -3.79 -0.44
N TYR A 78 11.22 -3.23 -0.99
CA TYR A 78 9.93 -3.90 -1.09
C TYR A 78 10.00 -5.08 -2.05
N LEU A 79 10.62 -4.89 -3.21
CA LEU A 79 10.76 -5.95 -4.21
C LEU A 79 11.60 -7.11 -3.68
N GLU A 80 12.71 -6.83 -3.01
CA GLU A 80 13.54 -7.84 -2.36
C GLU A 80 12.76 -8.64 -1.33
N ALA A 81 12.02 -7.97 -0.45
CA ALA A 81 11.20 -8.63 0.56
C ALA A 81 10.12 -9.53 -0.06
N LEU A 82 9.42 -9.06 -1.09
CA LEU A 82 8.41 -9.83 -1.81
C LEU A 82 9.02 -11.05 -2.50
N ARG A 83 10.16 -10.90 -3.20
CA ARG A 83 10.87 -12.02 -3.85
C ARG A 83 11.34 -13.06 -2.84
N ARG A 84 11.97 -12.62 -1.75
CA ARG A 84 12.57 -13.50 -0.73
C ARG A 84 11.52 -14.34 -0.02
N THR A 85 10.33 -13.78 0.21
CA THR A 85 9.27 -14.43 1.00
C THR A 85 8.19 -15.08 0.16
N GLY A 86 8.08 -14.74 -1.13
CA GLY A 86 6.94 -15.13 -1.97
C GLY A 86 5.61 -14.49 -1.53
N SER A 87 5.67 -13.46 -0.68
CA SER A 87 4.49 -12.75 -0.16
C SER A 87 3.81 -11.91 -1.23
N ARG A 88 2.56 -11.52 -0.97
CA ARG A 88 1.78 -10.66 -1.88
C ARG A 88 1.72 -9.21 -1.43
N ALA A 89 2.07 -8.92 -0.18
CA ALA A 89 2.10 -7.56 0.34
C ALA A 89 3.33 -7.35 1.21
N ALA A 90 3.81 -6.12 1.24
CA ALA A 90 4.90 -5.67 2.09
C ALA A 90 4.62 -4.25 2.59
N ALA A 91 4.88 -3.95 3.85
CA ALA A 91 4.77 -2.62 4.43
C ALA A 91 6.02 -2.30 5.24
N ARG A 92 6.42 -1.03 5.27
CA ARG A 92 7.56 -0.58 6.06
C ARG A 92 7.07 0.04 7.38
N ALA A 93 7.32 -0.68 8.47
CA ALA A 93 6.96 -0.27 9.82
C ALA A 93 7.75 0.94 10.31
N GLY A 94 7.27 1.58 11.38
CA GLY A 94 7.88 2.76 12.00
C GLY A 94 9.35 2.59 12.40
N ASP A 95 9.76 1.37 12.74
CA ASP A 95 11.15 1.00 13.07
C ASP A 95 12.01 0.74 11.82
N GLY A 96 11.44 0.82 10.62
CA GLY A 96 12.09 0.56 9.34
C GLY A 96 12.03 -0.90 8.87
N THR A 97 11.48 -1.82 9.67
CA THR A 97 11.32 -3.23 9.30
C THR A 97 10.31 -3.39 8.16
N ILE A 98 10.61 -4.27 7.20
CA ILE A 98 9.62 -4.67 6.18
C ILE A 98 8.82 -5.87 6.69
N VAL A 99 7.54 -5.64 6.97
CA VAL A 99 6.56 -6.67 7.30
C VAL A 99 5.95 -7.18 6.00
N THR A 100 5.90 -8.50 5.81
CA THR A 100 5.35 -9.13 4.60
C THR A 100 4.17 -10.03 4.94
N ALA A 101 3.19 -10.13 4.05
CA ALA A 101 2.03 -11.01 4.23
C ALA A 101 1.45 -11.54 2.91
N SER A 102 0.61 -12.57 3.00
CA SER A 102 -0.04 -13.20 1.85
C SER A 102 -1.13 -12.34 1.21
N THR A 103 -1.61 -11.28 1.87
CA THR A 103 -2.55 -10.28 1.35
C THR A 103 -2.26 -8.91 1.95
N VAL A 104 -2.76 -7.84 1.33
CA VAL A 104 -2.64 -6.47 1.87
C VAL A 104 -3.34 -6.35 3.22
N ARG A 105 -4.55 -6.91 3.34
CA ARG A 105 -5.29 -6.93 4.61
C ARG A 105 -4.54 -7.64 5.74
N ALA A 106 -3.93 -8.79 5.45
CA ALA A 106 -3.11 -9.51 6.42
C ALA A 106 -1.85 -8.72 6.82
N CYS A 107 -1.29 -7.93 5.89
CA CYS A 107 -0.18 -7.04 6.18
C CYS A 107 -0.59 -5.93 7.17
N VAL A 108 -1.76 -5.32 6.97
CA VAL A 108 -2.31 -4.32 7.90
C VAL A 108 -2.57 -4.95 9.27
N ALA A 109 -3.21 -6.12 9.30
CA ALA A 109 -3.49 -6.82 10.55
C ALA A 109 -2.21 -7.19 11.32
N ALA A 110 -1.16 -7.64 10.63
CA ALA A 110 0.14 -7.92 11.24
C ALA A 110 0.80 -6.67 11.83
N MET A 111 0.70 -5.54 11.12
CA MET A 111 1.27 -4.25 11.55
C MET A 111 0.56 -3.66 12.77
N LEU A 112 -0.77 -3.74 12.82
CA LEU A 112 -1.59 -3.10 13.86
C LEU A 112 -1.95 -4.04 15.01
N ARG A 113 -1.80 -5.36 14.82
CA ARG A 113 -2.31 -6.39 15.73
C ARG A 113 -3.83 -6.26 15.96
N SER A 114 -4.57 -5.86 14.93
CA SER A 114 -6.02 -5.72 14.89
C SER A 114 -6.59 -6.32 13.61
N SER A 115 -7.91 -6.49 13.51
CA SER A 115 -8.54 -6.85 12.22
C SER A 115 -8.47 -5.68 11.23
N TRP A 116 -8.67 -6.00 9.94
CA TRP A 116 -8.79 -4.98 8.89
C TRP A 116 -10.03 -4.13 9.12
N GLU A 117 -11.16 -4.75 9.45
CA GLU A 117 -12.46 -4.10 9.61
C GLU A 117 -12.45 -3.08 10.76
N GLU A 118 -11.84 -3.42 11.89
CA GLU A 118 -11.64 -2.49 13.01
C GLU A 118 -10.76 -1.30 12.61
N ALA A 119 -9.64 -1.57 11.93
CA ALA A 119 -8.70 -0.54 11.50
C ALA A 119 -9.29 0.40 10.44
N GLU A 120 -10.03 -0.16 9.48
CA GLU A 120 -10.76 0.60 8.46
C GLU A 120 -11.86 1.46 9.10
N THR A 121 -12.63 0.90 10.03
CA THR A 121 -13.69 1.65 10.74
C THR A 121 -13.11 2.82 11.54
N ALA A 122 -12.00 2.61 12.24
CA ALA A 122 -11.32 3.67 12.98
C ALA A 122 -10.81 4.78 12.03
N ALA A 123 -10.12 4.43 10.94
CA ALA A 123 -9.63 5.39 9.96
C ALA A 123 -10.77 6.12 9.22
N ARG A 124 -11.89 5.44 8.97
CA ARG A 124 -13.08 6.03 8.34
C ARG A 124 -13.73 7.06 9.26
N SER A 125 -13.94 6.71 10.53
CA SER A 125 -14.62 7.59 11.51
C SER A 125 -13.81 8.85 11.83
N SER A 126 -12.48 8.82 11.66
CA SER A 126 -11.61 10.00 11.81
C SER A 126 -11.48 10.86 10.54
N GLY A 127 -12.11 10.45 9.42
CA GLY A 127 -11.96 11.11 8.12
C GLY A 127 -10.66 10.78 7.38
N ALA A 128 -9.82 9.91 7.94
CA ALA A 128 -8.53 9.55 7.35
C ALA A 128 -8.63 8.80 6.02
N LEU A 129 -9.84 8.37 5.59
CA LEU A 129 -10.10 7.72 4.30
C LEU A 129 -10.84 8.59 3.27
N VAL A 130 -11.05 9.89 3.54
CA VAL A 130 -11.65 10.82 2.57
C VAL A 130 -10.77 10.91 1.31
N GLY A 131 -11.33 10.55 0.14
CA GLY A 131 -10.60 10.49 -1.13
C GLY A 131 -9.72 9.23 -1.32
N ALA A 132 -9.77 8.26 -0.39
CA ALA A 132 -9.06 6.99 -0.53
C ALA A 132 -9.79 6.01 -1.46
N TYR A 133 -11.07 6.25 -1.71
CA TYR A 133 -11.93 5.48 -2.61
C TYR A 133 -12.26 6.32 -3.84
N PRO A 134 -12.42 5.70 -5.03
CA PRO A 134 -12.95 6.35 -6.22
C PRO A 134 -14.32 7.00 -5.96
N LEU A 135 -14.64 8.06 -6.70
CA LEU A 135 -15.86 8.88 -6.51
C LEU A 135 -17.18 8.14 -6.80
N GLY A 136 -17.15 6.86 -7.21
CA GLY A 136 -18.32 6.01 -7.42
C GLY A 136 -18.48 4.86 -6.40
N SER A 137 -17.57 4.72 -5.44
CA SER A 137 -17.52 3.57 -4.53
C SER A 137 -18.07 3.86 -3.13
N GLN A 138 -18.60 5.06 -2.89
CA GLN A 138 -19.22 5.43 -1.61
C GLN A 138 -20.73 5.24 -1.73
N GLU A 139 -21.22 4.05 -1.35
CA GLU A 139 -22.64 3.89 -1.03
C GLU A 139 -22.90 4.65 0.28
N TYR A 140 -23.83 5.61 0.21
CA TYR A 140 -24.31 6.42 1.33
C TYR A 140 -25.24 5.62 2.25
#